data_AF-A0A7V2NVK3-F1
#
_entry.id   AF-A0A7V2NVK3-F1
#
_cell.length_a   1.000
_cell.length_b   1.000
_cell.length_c   1.000
_cell.angle_alpha   90.00
_cell.angle_beta   90.00
_cell.angle_gamma   90.00
#
_symmetry.space_group_name_H-M   'P 1'
#
loop_
_entity.id
_entity.type
_entity.pdbx_description
1 polymer ?
#
loop_
_entity_poly.entity_id
_entity_poly.type
_entity_poly.pdbx_seq_one_letter_code
_entity_poly.pdbx_strand_id
1 'polypeptide(L)'
;MKLIKTIGVLILVSLSLGCITVEDSISSSPTDSKVGIYVQIDEKSAAFDLSEIQVKIGNKTINDFNKPNFVGYASKTNGEVEVTFVVNVNGKDWYGKKVSARDLINLKFPHGEKILITLELYYEDETLRIKAETEKSGIIGEKIPDDVFMSSEEALVKEIQRVYGEVPNKIKEELKINKKIREEFLSKYSETGNLTYLRSYRDSFYAIRAFGELAKWKGLSMPDIKAFNLTLKGNNEYYSRYSSPQKDFSVVIFSDNTPYYSPIRIKGALNTSLPFLYYRGRGLSYYPVSAIHWAEIYFKRGNY
;
A
#
# COMPACT_ATOMS: atom_id res chain seq x y z
N MET A 1 -44.40 -16.30 -44.92
CA MET A 1 -43.92 -16.00 -43.56
C MET A 1 -42.81 -16.98 -43.18
N LYS A 2 -41.54 -16.60 -43.35
CA LYS A 2 -40.37 -17.30 -42.77
C LYS A 2 -39.13 -16.44 -43.06
N LEU A 3 -38.94 -15.38 -42.28
CA LEU A 3 -37.69 -14.59 -42.35
C LEU A 3 -37.45 -13.78 -41.08
N ILE A 4 -37.58 -14.41 -39.90
CA ILE A 4 -37.14 -13.79 -38.64
C ILE A 4 -36.63 -14.92 -37.75
N LYS A 5 -35.33 -15.24 -37.82
CA LYS A 5 -34.60 -15.94 -36.75
C LYS A 5 -33.07 -16.00 -36.90
N THR A 6 -32.47 -15.32 -37.87
CA THR A 6 -31.00 -15.37 -38.07
C THR A 6 -30.26 -14.09 -37.67
N ILE A 7 -30.96 -13.02 -37.30
CA ILE A 7 -30.32 -11.73 -36.94
C ILE A 7 -29.92 -11.67 -35.45
N GLY A 8 -30.50 -12.52 -34.59
CA GLY A 8 -30.22 -12.49 -33.15
C GLY A 8 -28.87 -13.09 -32.72
N VAL A 9 -28.21 -13.87 -33.58
CA VAL A 9 -26.95 -14.55 -33.23
C VAL A 9 -25.71 -13.79 -33.76
N LEU A 10 -25.86 -12.93 -34.77
CA LEU A 10 -24.72 -12.16 -35.29
C LEU A 10 -24.36 -10.94 -34.41
N ILE A 11 -25.31 -10.38 -33.67
CA ILE A 11 -25.08 -9.19 -32.81
C ILE A 11 -24.43 -9.58 -31.46
N LEU A 12 -24.59 -10.84 -31.02
CA LEU A 12 -23.98 -11.33 -29.78
C LEU A 12 -22.56 -11.88 -29.95
N VAL A 13 -22.12 -12.17 -31.19
CA VAL A 13 -20.75 -12.61 -31.49
C VAL A 13 -19.83 -11.43 -31.89
N SER A 14 -20.38 -10.27 -32.28
CA SER A 14 -19.60 -9.06 -32.52
C SER A 14 -19.18 -8.31 -31.25
N LEU A 15 -19.71 -8.69 -30.07
CA LEU A 15 -19.30 -8.14 -28.77
C LEU A 15 -18.20 -8.96 -28.08
N SER A 16 -17.81 -10.14 -28.60
CA SER A 16 -16.78 -10.99 -28.00
C SER A 16 -15.38 -10.86 -28.61
N LEU A 17 -15.19 -10.01 -29.63
CA LEU A 17 -13.89 -9.82 -30.31
C LEU A 17 -13.61 -8.37 -30.74
N GLY A 18 -14.46 -7.42 -30.35
CA GLY A 18 -14.17 -6.01 -30.51
C GLY A 18 -13.05 -5.61 -29.56
N CYS A 19 -11.83 -5.46 -30.07
CA CYS A 19 -10.89 -4.51 -29.51
C CYS A 19 -11.64 -3.18 -29.38
N ILE A 20 -12.21 -2.89 -28.22
CA ILE A 20 -12.50 -1.50 -27.86
C ILE A 20 -11.11 -0.91 -27.70
N THR A 21 -10.57 -0.38 -28.80
CA THR A 21 -9.51 0.62 -28.76
C THR A 21 -10.17 1.85 -28.16
N VAL A 22 -10.36 1.85 -26.84
CA VAL A 22 -10.60 3.08 -26.13
C VAL A 22 -9.34 3.89 -26.37
N GLU A 23 -9.45 5.00 -27.08
CA GLU A 23 -8.33 5.92 -27.21
C GLU A 23 -8.01 6.42 -25.81
N ASP A 24 -6.82 6.07 -25.31
CA ASP A 24 -6.29 6.64 -24.07
C ASP A 24 -6.26 8.16 -24.26
N SER A 25 -6.86 8.92 -23.34
CA SER A 25 -6.82 10.39 -23.40
C SER A 25 -5.46 10.96 -22.95
N ILE A 26 -4.53 10.08 -22.55
CA ILE A 26 -3.20 10.41 -22.09
C ILE A 26 -2.22 10.43 -23.27
N SER A 27 -1.68 11.60 -23.58
CA SER A 27 -0.65 11.79 -24.60
C SER A 27 0.77 11.75 -24.00
N SER A 28 1.73 11.22 -24.76
CA SER A 28 3.16 11.27 -24.39
C SER A 28 3.78 12.65 -24.59
N SER A 29 3.18 13.48 -25.44
CA SER A 29 3.64 14.83 -25.78
C SER A 29 2.71 15.87 -25.16
N PRO A 30 3.20 17.06 -24.77
CA PRO A 30 2.35 18.13 -24.27
C PRO A 30 1.30 18.51 -25.31
N THR A 31 0.03 18.50 -24.91
CA THR A 31 -1.07 19.10 -25.68
C THR A 31 -1.20 20.59 -25.36
N ASP A 32 -2.02 21.32 -26.13
CA ASP A 32 -2.23 22.78 -25.97
C ASP A 32 -2.70 23.20 -24.57
N SER A 33 -3.22 22.26 -23.77
CA SER A 33 -3.40 22.37 -22.32
C SER A 33 -2.56 21.31 -21.59
N LYS A 34 -1.59 21.75 -20.79
CA LYS A 34 -0.51 20.93 -20.20
C LYS A 34 -0.86 20.36 -18.83
N VAL A 35 -1.93 19.58 -18.69
CA VAL A 35 -2.24 18.97 -17.39
C VAL A 35 -1.43 17.69 -17.23
N GLY A 36 -0.48 17.70 -16.29
CA GLY A 36 0.37 16.55 -16.02
C GLY A 36 -0.36 15.48 -15.22
N ILE A 37 -0.43 14.26 -15.74
CA ILE A 37 -1.09 13.14 -15.09
C ILE A 37 -0.05 12.27 -14.39
N TYR A 38 -0.28 12.05 -13.10
CA TYR A 38 0.49 11.15 -12.25
C TYR A 38 -0.40 10.01 -11.78
N VAL A 39 0.15 8.81 -11.75
CA VAL A 39 -0.53 7.63 -11.21
C VAL A 39 0.30 7.01 -10.11
N GLN A 40 -0.34 6.57 -9.04
CA GLN A 40 0.27 5.73 -8.02
C GLN A 40 -0.63 4.55 -7.69
N ILE A 41 -0.03 3.49 -7.13
CA ILE A 41 -0.76 2.32 -6.64
C ILE A 41 -0.77 2.40 -5.11
N ASP A 42 -1.96 2.41 -4.50
CA ASP A 42 -2.09 2.46 -3.05
C ASP A 42 -1.62 1.13 -2.44
N GLU A 43 -0.77 1.19 -1.42
CA GLU A 43 -0.38 -0.01 -0.68
C GLU A 43 -1.49 -0.40 0.31
N LYS A 44 -2.56 -0.97 -0.23
CA LYS A 44 -3.75 -1.37 0.54
C LYS A 44 -4.32 -2.68 -0.01
N SER A 45 -5.15 -3.35 0.78
CA SER A 45 -5.98 -4.46 0.33
C SER A 45 -5.12 -5.57 -0.31
N ALA A 46 -5.33 -5.88 -1.59
CA ALA A 46 -4.62 -6.98 -2.26
C ALA A 46 -3.12 -6.72 -2.44
N ALA A 47 -2.65 -5.46 -2.35
CA ALA A 47 -1.22 -5.14 -2.47
C ALA A 47 -0.34 -5.91 -1.46
N PHE A 48 -0.88 -6.20 -0.27
CA PHE A 48 -0.14 -6.92 0.77
C PHE A 48 0.07 -8.41 0.46
N ASP A 49 -0.73 -8.97 -0.44
CA ASP A 49 -0.66 -10.38 -0.81
C ASP A 49 0.31 -10.63 -1.97
N LEU A 50 0.83 -9.56 -2.59
CA LEU A 50 1.69 -9.62 -3.76
C LEU A 50 3.18 -9.54 -3.40
N SER A 51 3.96 -10.51 -3.88
CA SER A 51 5.43 -10.45 -3.83
C SER A 51 6.01 -9.63 -4.98
N GLU A 52 5.35 -9.64 -6.14
CA GLU A 52 5.75 -8.91 -7.34
C GLU A 52 4.52 -8.24 -7.96
N ILE A 53 4.70 -7.02 -8.46
CA ILE A 53 3.67 -6.30 -9.18
C ILE A 53 4.25 -5.50 -10.35
N GLN A 54 3.50 -5.48 -11.44
CA GLN A 54 3.71 -4.65 -12.59
C GLN A 54 2.37 -4.08 -13.05
N VAL A 55 2.22 -2.75 -12.96
CA VAL A 55 1.06 -2.03 -13.47
C VAL A 55 1.46 -1.26 -14.73
N LYS A 56 0.81 -1.55 -15.85
CA LYS A 56 1.05 -0.90 -17.14
C LYS A 56 -0.10 0.04 -17.51
N ILE A 57 0.27 1.25 -17.90
CA ILE A 57 -0.63 2.32 -18.36
C ILE A 57 0.04 2.94 -19.59
N GLY A 58 -0.56 2.76 -20.76
CA GLY A 58 0.09 3.08 -22.03
C GLY A 58 1.48 2.44 -22.14
N ASN A 59 2.51 3.26 -22.33
CA ASN A 59 3.91 2.83 -22.41
C ASN A 59 4.65 2.84 -21.05
N LYS A 60 3.97 3.19 -19.95
CA LYS A 60 4.57 3.26 -18.62
C LYS A 60 4.35 2.00 -17.83
N THR A 61 5.33 1.67 -17.00
CA THR A 61 5.30 0.54 -16.08
C THR A 61 5.61 1.04 -14.68
N ILE A 62 4.72 0.72 -13.73
CA ILE A 62 4.82 1.09 -12.31
C ILE A 62 4.93 -0.20 -11.49
N ASN A 63 5.96 -0.29 -10.65
CA ASN A 63 6.23 -1.47 -9.81
C ASN A 63 6.29 -1.13 -8.31
N ASP A 64 6.16 0.16 -7.97
CA ASP A 64 6.26 0.67 -6.61
C ASP A 64 4.89 1.13 -6.11
N PHE A 65 4.63 0.97 -4.82
CA PHE A 65 3.44 1.48 -4.17
C PHE A 65 3.68 2.89 -3.58
N ASN A 66 2.60 3.66 -3.45
CA ASN A 66 2.56 4.99 -2.81
C ASN A 66 3.60 6.00 -3.36
N LYS A 67 3.94 5.83 -4.63
CA LYS A 67 4.86 6.70 -5.36
C LYS A 67 4.16 7.22 -6.61
N PRO A 68 3.93 8.53 -6.72
CA PRO A 68 3.44 9.14 -7.94
C PRO A 68 4.41 8.93 -9.11
N ASN A 69 3.90 8.42 -10.22
CA ASN A 69 4.64 8.23 -11.46
C ASN A 69 3.98 9.05 -12.56
N PHE A 70 4.76 9.86 -13.26
CA PHE A 70 4.26 10.63 -14.40
C PHE A 70 3.91 9.69 -15.56
N VAL A 71 2.66 9.74 -16.03
CA VAL A 71 2.15 8.87 -17.10
C VAL A 71 1.90 9.59 -18.42
N GLY A 72 1.76 10.91 -18.43
CA GLY A 72 1.60 11.72 -19.63
C GLY A 72 0.80 12.98 -19.38
N TYR A 73 0.25 13.54 -20.44
CA TYR A 73 -0.57 14.75 -20.40
C TYR A 73 -2.00 14.45 -20.78
N ALA A 74 -2.96 15.19 -20.21
CA ALA A 74 -4.35 15.16 -20.63
C ALA A 74 -4.79 16.54 -21.11
N SER A 75 -5.70 16.56 -22.08
CA SER A 75 -6.29 17.79 -22.60
C SER A 75 -7.42 18.30 -21.71
N LYS A 76 -7.56 19.63 -21.68
CA LYS A 76 -8.63 20.36 -21.05
C LYS A 76 -9.74 20.53 -22.07
N THR A 77 -10.95 20.16 -21.69
CA THR A 77 -12.16 20.37 -22.51
C THR A 77 -13.22 21.01 -21.62
N ASN A 78 -13.73 22.18 -22.04
CA ASN A 78 -14.79 22.90 -21.34
C ASN A 78 -14.52 23.21 -19.85
N GLY A 79 -13.26 23.45 -19.47
CA GLY A 79 -12.90 23.75 -18.08
C GLY A 79 -12.63 22.52 -17.21
N GLU A 80 -12.84 21.32 -17.74
CA GLU A 80 -12.57 20.05 -17.08
C GLU A 80 -11.42 19.30 -17.74
N VAL A 81 -10.87 18.33 -17.03
CA VAL A 81 -9.85 17.41 -17.52
C VAL A 81 -10.43 16.01 -17.43
N GLU A 82 -10.71 15.40 -18.58
CA GLU A 82 -11.18 14.02 -18.66
C GLU A 82 -9.99 13.09 -18.90
N VAL A 83 -9.76 12.20 -17.93
CA VAL A 83 -8.64 11.25 -17.95
C VAL A 83 -9.21 9.85 -18.10
N THR A 84 -8.97 9.26 -19.27
CA THR A 84 -9.37 7.90 -19.61
C THR A 84 -8.14 7.09 -20.00
N PHE A 85 -7.93 5.95 -19.35
CA PHE A 85 -6.85 5.02 -19.72
C PHE A 85 -7.15 3.57 -19.36
N VAL A 86 -6.60 2.65 -20.14
CA VAL A 86 -6.60 1.22 -19.80
C VAL A 86 -5.44 0.91 -18.86
N VAL A 87 -5.73 0.26 -17.73
CA VAL A 87 -4.73 -0.25 -16.80
C VAL A 87 -4.63 -1.77 -16.89
N ASN A 88 -3.40 -2.28 -16.97
CA ASN A 88 -3.12 -3.72 -16.97
C ASN A 88 -2.19 -4.06 -15.79
N VAL A 89 -2.67 -4.89 -14.88
CA VAL A 89 -1.93 -5.37 -13.71
C VAL A 89 -1.50 -6.80 -13.96
N ASN A 90 -0.23 -7.09 -13.69
CA ASN A 90 0.31 -8.44 -13.61
C ASN A 90 1.11 -8.56 -12.32
N GLY A 91 1.05 -9.70 -11.65
CA GLY A 91 1.80 -9.91 -10.42
C GLY A 91 1.93 -11.36 -10.04
N LYS A 92 2.61 -11.58 -8.91
CA LYS A 92 2.69 -12.86 -8.23
C LYS A 92 2.38 -12.66 -6.76
N ASP A 93 1.66 -13.60 -6.17
CA ASP A 93 1.47 -13.65 -4.73
C ASP A 93 2.70 -14.23 -4.01
N TRP A 94 2.67 -14.21 -2.67
CA TRP A 94 3.73 -14.78 -1.82
C TRP A 94 3.95 -16.29 -1.98
N TYR A 95 3.06 -16.99 -2.69
CA TYR A 95 3.15 -18.42 -3.01
C TYR A 95 3.57 -18.68 -4.47
N GLY A 96 3.82 -17.63 -5.25
CA GLY A 96 4.19 -17.71 -6.66
C GLY A 96 3.01 -17.88 -7.63
N LYS A 97 1.76 -17.81 -7.16
CA LYS A 97 0.57 -17.82 -8.03
C LYS A 97 0.55 -16.52 -8.83
N LYS A 98 0.44 -16.65 -10.15
CA LYS A 98 0.28 -15.49 -11.05
C LYS A 98 -1.13 -14.93 -10.91
N VAL A 99 -1.21 -13.60 -10.87
CA VAL A 99 -2.47 -12.86 -10.83
C VAL A 99 -2.42 -11.74 -11.86
N SER A 100 -3.59 -11.37 -12.38
CA SER A 100 -3.72 -10.29 -13.35
C SER A 100 -5.06 -9.60 -13.22
N ALA A 101 -5.09 -8.31 -13.51
CA ALA A 101 -6.32 -7.53 -13.62
C ALA A 101 -6.22 -6.58 -14.82
N ARG A 102 -7.35 -6.24 -15.42
CA ARG A 102 -7.42 -5.21 -16.45
C ARG A 102 -8.70 -4.43 -16.25
N ASP A 103 -8.60 -3.11 -16.31
CA ASP A 103 -9.77 -2.24 -16.23
C ASP A 103 -9.59 -0.96 -17.06
N LEU A 104 -10.70 -0.30 -17.34
CA LEU A 104 -10.76 1.03 -17.93
C LEU A 104 -11.02 2.05 -16.81
N ILE A 105 -10.06 2.94 -16.58
CA ILE A 105 -10.22 4.04 -15.64
C ILE A 105 -10.68 5.26 -16.42
N ASN A 106 -11.85 5.82 -16.07
CA ASN A 106 -12.32 7.11 -16.55
C ASN A 106 -12.67 8.00 -15.36
N LEU A 107 -12.02 9.14 -15.27
CA LEU A 107 -12.23 10.14 -14.22
C LEU A 107 -12.29 11.55 -14.81
N LYS A 108 -13.07 12.41 -14.17
CA LYS A 108 -13.16 13.83 -14.49
C LYS A 108 -12.68 14.65 -13.33
N PHE A 109 -11.87 15.66 -13.63
CA PHE A 109 -11.31 16.56 -12.64
C PHE A 109 -11.58 18.02 -13.04
N PRO A 110 -11.72 18.92 -12.05
CA PRO A 110 -11.58 20.35 -12.31
C PRO A 110 -10.20 20.66 -12.92
N HIS A 111 -10.09 21.82 -13.55
CA HIS A 111 -8.82 22.26 -14.12
C HIS A 111 -7.73 22.42 -13.04
N GLY A 112 -6.57 21.82 -13.27
CA GLY A 112 -5.36 21.98 -12.45
C GLY A 112 -4.10 21.73 -13.29
N GLU A 113 -2.94 22.06 -12.75
CA GLU A 113 -1.66 21.84 -13.45
C GLU A 113 -1.20 20.38 -13.40
N LYS A 114 -1.46 19.70 -12.27
CA LYS A 114 -1.03 18.33 -12.02
C LYS A 114 -2.15 17.56 -11.31
N ILE A 115 -2.47 16.38 -11.81
CA ILE A 115 -3.48 15.49 -11.23
C ILE A 115 -2.80 14.20 -10.79
N LEU A 116 -3.14 13.74 -9.59
CA LEU A 116 -2.83 12.40 -9.12
C LEU A 116 -4.06 11.51 -9.23
N ILE A 117 -3.89 10.33 -9.83
CA ILE A 117 -4.86 9.24 -9.82
C ILE A 117 -4.26 8.10 -9.01
N THR A 118 -4.87 7.80 -7.87
CA THR A 118 -4.49 6.68 -7.02
C THR A 118 -5.32 5.46 -7.41
N LEU A 119 -4.67 4.32 -7.62
CA LEU A 119 -5.32 3.05 -7.94
C LEU A 119 -5.26 2.09 -6.75
N GLU A 120 -6.37 1.45 -6.41
CA GLU A 120 -6.45 0.42 -5.38
C GLU A 120 -6.58 -0.96 -6.03
N LEU A 121 -5.78 -1.91 -5.57
CA LEU A 121 -5.90 -3.32 -5.89
C LEU A 121 -6.71 -4.03 -4.83
N TYR A 122 -7.69 -4.81 -5.23
CA TYR A 122 -8.54 -5.56 -4.29
C TYR A 122 -8.93 -6.91 -4.88
N TYR A 123 -9.36 -7.82 -4.00
CA TYR A 123 -9.95 -9.10 -4.42
C TYR A 123 -11.47 -8.99 -4.37
N GLU A 124 -12.11 -9.48 -5.43
CA GLU A 124 -13.54 -9.71 -5.52
C GLU A 124 -13.72 -11.13 -6.02
N ASP A 125 -14.39 -11.98 -5.23
CA ASP A 125 -14.57 -13.41 -5.52
C ASP A 125 -13.25 -14.10 -5.94
N GLU A 126 -12.20 -13.92 -5.14
CA GLU A 126 -10.83 -14.42 -5.35
C GLU A 126 -10.12 -13.90 -6.61
N THR A 127 -10.75 -13.00 -7.36
CA THR A 127 -10.21 -12.40 -8.58
C THR A 127 -9.61 -11.04 -8.27
N LEU A 128 -8.39 -10.80 -8.75
CA LEU A 128 -7.74 -9.51 -8.62
C LEU A 128 -8.47 -8.46 -9.48
N ARG A 129 -8.81 -7.34 -8.86
CA ARG A 129 -9.43 -6.17 -9.49
C ARG A 129 -8.59 -4.93 -9.23
N ILE A 130 -8.82 -3.90 -10.04
CA ILE A 130 -8.19 -2.59 -9.88
C ILE A 130 -9.24 -1.51 -10.11
N LYS A 131 -9.24 -0.48 -9.27
CA LYS A 131 -10.14 0.67 -9.41
C LYS A 131 -9.41 1.96 -9.03
N ALA A 132 -9.97 3.10 -9.40
CA ALA A 132 -9.54 4.38 -8.87
C ALA A 132 -10.02 4.57 -7.42
N GLU A 133 -9.13 5.05 -6.56
CA GLU A 133 -9.43 5.51 -5.21
C GLU A 133 -9.72 7.01 -5.27
N THR A 134 -11.01 7.37 -5.25
CA THR A 134 -11.47 8.74 -5.48
C THR A 134 -11.08 9.68 -4.34
N GLU A 135 -10.94 9.19 -3.11
CA GLU A 135 -10.55 10.02 -1.97
C GLU A 135 -9.08 10.47 -2.07
N LYS A 136 -8.21 9.60 -2.59
CA LYS A 136 -6.78 9.87 -2.82
C LYS A 136 -6.44 10.29 -4.25
N SER A 137 -7.44 10.67 -5.04
CA SER A 137 -7.26 11.20 -6.39
C SER A 137 -7.73 12.66 -6.47
N GLY A 138 -6.98 13.50 -7.18
CA GLY A 138 -7.28 14.92 -7.29
C GLY A 138 -6.10 15.77 -7.76
N ILE A 139 -6.30 17.10 -7.71
CA ILE A 139 -5.29 18.09 -8.10
C ILE A 139 -4.22 18.18 -7.00
N ILE A 140 -2.95 18.08 -7.40
CA ILE A 140 -1.79 18.20 -6.52
C ILE A 140 -1.56 19.68 -6.17
N GLY A 141 -1.30 19.95 -4.89
CA GLY A 141 -1.23 21.29 -4.31
C GLY A 141 -2.58 21.82 -3.82
N GLU A 142 -3.67 21.13 -4.16
CA GLU A 142 -5.02 21.45 -3.70
C GLU A 142 -5.56 20.34 -2.79
N LYS A 143 -6.29 19.38 -3.35
CA LYS A 143 -6.83 18.22 -2.61
C LYS A 143 -5.72 17.25 -2.21
N ILE A 144 -4.68 17.14 -3.03
CA ILE A 144 -3.57 16.21 -2.83
C ILE A 144 -2.35 17.01 -2.35
N PRO A 145 -1.76 16.67 -1.20
CA PRO A 145 -0.63 17.41 -0.65
C PRO A 145 0.61 17.26 -1.54
N ASP A 146 1.44 18.30 -1.64
CA ASP A 146 2.71 18.27 -2.38
C ASP A 146 3.69 17.22 -1.82
N ASP A 147 3.60 16.93 -0.52
CA ASP A 147 4.40 15.93 0.17
C ASP A 147 4.17 14.50 -0.37
N VAL A 148 3.17 14.28 -1.23
CA VAL A 148 2.92 12.98 -1.88
C VAL A 148 4.12 12.46 -2.68
N PHE A 149 4.99 13.36 -3.17
CA PHE A 149 6.22 13.01 -3.89
C PHE A 149 7.39 12.60 -2.98
N MET A 150 7.33 12.87 -1.68
CA MET A 150 8.37 12.46 -0.73
C MET A 150 8.37 10.93 -0.60
N SER A 151 9.51 10.34 -0.24
CA SER A 151 9.46 8.96 0.28
C SER A 151 8.75 8.93 1.64
N SER A 152 8.16 7.79 2.00
CA SER A 152 7.48 7.66 3.30
C SER A 152 8.44 7.92 4.48
N GLU A 153 9.71 7.51 4.37
CA GLU A 153 10.73 7.75 5.41
C GLU A 153 11.05 9.24 5.55
N GLU A 154 11.24 9.97 4.44
CA GLU A 154 11.49 11.42 4.45
C GLU A 154 10.30 12.18 5.06
N ALA A 155 9.07 11.86 4.64
CA ALA A 155 7.86 12.48 5.18
C ALA A 155 7.72 12.24 6.68
N LEU A 156 7.98 11.01 7.13
CA LEU A 156 7.96 10.65 8.55
C LEU A 156 8.99 11.44 9.36
N VAL A 157 10.23 11.51 8.90
CA VAL A 157 11.32 12.23 9.57
C VAL A 157 11.03 13.73 9.65
N LYS A 158 10.58 14.33 8.54
CA LYS A 158 10.15 15.72 8.47
C LYS A 158 9.06 16.01 9.49
N GLU A 159 8.07 15.13 9.59
CA GLU A 159 6.93 15.32 10.49
C GLU A 159 7.30 15.14 11.97
N ILE A 160 8.17 14.17 12.29
CA ILE A 160 8.70 14.02 13.65
C ILE A 160 9.49 15.27 14.06
N GLN A 161 10.32 15.81 13.18
CA GLN A 161 11.05 17.05 13.42
C GLN A 161 10.10 18.23 13.63
N ARG A 162 9.03 18.33 12.83
CA ARG A 162 8.00 19.37 12.99
C ARG A 162 7.33 19.32 14.36
N VAL A 163 7.01 18.13 14.86
CA VAL A 163 6.30 17.95 16.14
C VAL A 163 7.20 18.13 17.36
N TYR A 164 8.45 17.69 17.29
CA TYR A 164 9.39 17.72 18.43
C TYR A 164 10.42 18.85 18.37
N GLY A 165 10.50 19.61 17.28
CA GLY A 165 11.57 20.57 16.99
C GLY A 165 12.86 19.92 16.47
N GLU A 166 13.17 18.72 16.92
CA GLU A 166 14.23 17.85 16.42
C GLU A 166 13.77 16.39 16.43
N VAL A 167 14.43 15.52 15.65
CA VAL A 167 14.15 14.08 15.73
C VAL A 167 14.79 13.51 17.00
N PRO A 168 14.03 12.92 17.94
CA PRO A 168 14.59 12.36 19.17
C PRO A 168 15.64 11.28 18.91
N ASN A 169 16.75 11.28 19.66
CA ASN A 169 17.86 10.32 19.46
C ASN A 169 17.42 8.87 19.50
N LYS A 170 16.52 8.52 20.42
CA LYS A 170 15.95 7.16 20.50
C LYS A 170 15.28 6.74 19.20
N ILE A 171 14.55 7.64 18.52
CA ILE A 171 13.91 7.33 17.24
C ILE A 171 14.94 7.23 16.12
N LYS A 172 15.95 8.13 16.10
CA LYS A 172 17.07 8.04 15.14
C LYS A 172 17.78 6.70 15.21
N GLU A 173 18.00 6.18 16.42
CA GLU A 173 18.63 4.88 16.64
C GLU A 173 17.77 3.73 16.11
N GLU A 174 16.47 3.72 16.39
CA GLU A 174 15.55 2.69 15.88
C GLU A 174 15.45 2.68 14.36
N LEU A 175 15.45 3.86 13.71
CA LEU A 175 15.50 3.97 12.25
C LEU A 175 16.80 3.36 11.68
N LYS A 176 17.94 3.63 12.31
CA LYS A 176 19.24 3.05 11.92
C LYS A 176 19.26 1.53 12.10
N ILE A 177 18.71 1.01 13.20
CA ILE A 177 18.61 -0.43 13.44
C ILE A 177 17.72 -1.07 12.36
N ASN A 178 16.56 -0.47 12.08
CA ASN A 178 15.65 -0.98 11.06
C ASN A 178 16.31 -1.06 9.68
N LYS A 179 17.06 -0.01 9.29
CA LYS A 179 17.80 0.00 8.02
C LYS A 179 18.76 -1.20 7.91
N LYS A 180 19.55 -1.48 8.96
CA LYS A 180 20.47 -2.64 8.97
C LYS A 180 19.73 -3.96 8.82
N ILE A 181 18.66 -4.17 9.58
CA ILE A 181 17.81 -5.37 9.50
C ILE A 181 17.29 -5.58 8.08
N ARG A 182 16.81 -4.51 7.44
CA ARG A 182 16.31 -4.55 6.07
C ARG A 182 17.42 -4.91 5.08
N GLU A 183 18.57 -4.28 5.18
CA GLU A 183 19.73 -4.58 4.32
C GLU A 183 20.15 -6.04 4.44
N GLU A 184 20.18 -6.61 5.65
CA GLU A 184 20.47 -8.03 5.88
C GLU A 184 19.45 -8.96 5.20
N PHE A 185 18.15 -8.68 5.32
CA PHE A 185 17.13 -9.48 4.64
C PHE A 185 17.18 -9.35 3.12
N LEU A 186 17.44 -8.15 2.61
CA LEU A 186 17.58 -7.93 1.18
C LEU A 186 18.81 -8.64 0.60
N SER A 187 19.93 -8.66 1.33
CA SER A 187 21.12 -9.43 0.94
C SER A 187 20.81 -10.92 0.88
N LYS A 188 20.21 -11.48 1.94
CA LYS A 188 19.81 -12.90 1.98
C LYS A 188 18.83 -13.26 0.86
N TYR A 189 17.89 -12.38 0.54
CA TYR A 189 17.01 -12.59 -0.61
C TYR A 189 17.78 -12.60 -1.93
N SER A 190 18.67 -11.63 -2.15
CA SER A 190 19.48 -11.53 -3.37
C SER A 190 20.37 -12.76 -3.57
N GLU A 191 20.88 -13.33 -2.48
CA GLU A 191 21.74 -14.53 -2.50
C GLU A 191 20.95 -15.83 -2.73
N THR A 192 19.73 -15.94 -2.19
CA THR A 192 19.00 -17.23 -2.12
C THR A 192 17.75 -17.31 -2.98
N GLY A 193 17.20 -16.16 -3.42
CA GLY A 193 15.88 -16.07 -4.04
C GLY A 193 14.71 -16.43 -3.12
N ASN A 194 14.94 -16.66 -1.82
CA ASN A 194 13.89 -17.11 -0.90
C ASN A 194 12.93 -15.97 -0.55
N LEU A 195 11.67 -16.08 -0.99
CA LEU A 195 10.61 -15.09 -0.77
C LEU A 195 10.34 -14.77 0.70
N THR A 196 10.68 -15.65 1.64
CA THR A 196 10.57 -15.36 3.07
C THR A 196 11.46 -14.18 3.48
N TYR A 197 12.66 -14.05 2.90
CA TYR A 197 13.54 -12.92 3.16
C TYR A 197 13.05 -11.65 2.48
N LEU A 198 12.53 -11.73 1.25
CA LEU A 198 11.88 -10.59 0.59
C LEU A 198 10.68 -10.09 1.41
N ARG A 199 9.87 -11.01 1.92
CA ARG A 199 8.74 -10.70 2.81
C ARG A 199 9.22 -10.03 4.08
N SER A 200 10.26 -10.56 4.72
CA SER A 200 10.85 -9.98 5.95
C SER A 200 11.42 -8.58 5.71
N TYR A 201 12.02 -8.34 4.55
CA TYR A 201 12.48 -7.03 4.12
C TYR A 201 11.32 -6.01 4.02
N ARG A 202 10.19 -6.41 3.43
CA ARG A 202 9.00 -5.53 3.31
C ARG A 202 8.28 -5.32 4.63
N ASP A 203 8.07 -6.41 5.37
CA ASP A 203 7.36 -6.44 6.64
C ASP A 203 8.08 -5.59 7.70
N SER A 204 9.41 -5.74 7.82
CA SER A 204 10.19 -4.94 8.78
C SER A 204 10.16 -3.45 8.48
N PHE A 205 9.90 -3.05 7.23
CA PHE A 205 9.79 -1.65 6.83
C PHE A 205 8.37 -1.06 6.95
N TYR A 206 7.35 -1.90 7.13
CA TYR A 206 5.96 -1.47 7.04
C TYR A 206 5.62 -0.32 7.98
N ALA A 207 6.12 -0.34 9.22
CA ALA A 207 5.84 0.72 10.19
C ALA A 207 6.28 2.10 9.68
N ILE A 208 7.46 2.20 9.07
CA ILE A 208 7.96 3.46 8.50
C ILE A 208 7.12 3.88 7.31
N ARG A 209 6.74 2.93 6.44
CA ARG A 209 5.88 3.22 5.28
C ARG A 209 4.50 3.70 5.68
N ALA A 210 3.82 2.98 6.57
CA ALA A 210 2.46 3.30 6.97
C ALA A 210 2.37 4.66 7.69
N PHE A 211 3.28 4.93 8.65
CA PHE A 211 3.29 6.22 9.34
C PHE A 211 3.82 7.36 8.46
N GLY A 212 4.73 7.06 7.52
CA GLY A 212 5.19 8.01 6.52
C GLY A 212 4.09 8.42 5.54
N GLU A 213 3.28 7.47 5.07
CA GLU A 213 2.09 7.79 4.27
C GLU A 213 1.10 8.61 5.08
N LEU A 214 0.82 8.22 6.32
CA LEU A 214 -0.06 9.02 7.19
C LEU A 214 0.46 10.46 7.36
N ALA A 215 1.77 10.63 7.52
CA ALA A 215 2.42 11.94 7.59
C ALA A 215 2.18 12.78 6.33
N LYS A 216 2.33 12.20 5.13
CA LYS A 216 2.06 12.90 3.86
C LYS A 216 0.63 13.40 3.76
N TRP A 217 -0.33 12.56 4.12
CA TRP A 217 -1.75 12.81 3.87
C TRP A 217 -2.45 13.63 4.95
N LYS A 218 -2.06 13.46 6.22
CA LYS A 218 -2.78 14.02 7.37
C LYS A 218 -1.87 14.64 8.44
N GLY A 219 -0.55 14.51 8.30
CA GLY A 219 0.39 14.78 9.38
C GLY A 219 0.32 13.72 10.49
N LEU A 220 1.16 13.88 11.51
CA LEU A 220 1.20 13.00 12.67
C LEU A 220 1.03 13.81 13.96
N SER A 221 0.20 13.29 14.86
CA SER A 221 0.12 13.80 16.22
C SER A 221 1.22 13.20 17.10
N MET A 222 1.42 13.80 18.28
CA MET A 222 2.32 13.28 19.31
C MET A 222 1.97 11.82 19.71
N PRO A 223 0.70 11.44 19.94
CA PRO A 223 0.29 10.04 20.08
C PRO A 223 0.70 9.13 18.92
N ASP A 224 0.55 9.58 17.67
CA ASP A 224 0.90 8.78 16.49
C ASP A 224 2.41 8.48 16.47
N ILE A 225 3.25 9.48 16.77
CA ILE A 225 4.70 9.29 16.83
C ILE A 225 5.11 8.33 17.96
N LYS A 226 4.41 8.37 19.10
CA LYS A 226 4.62 7.39 20.19
C LYS A 226 4.25 5.98 19.75
N ALA A 227 3.12 5.81 19.07
CA ALA A 227 2.67 4.53 18.54
C ALA A 227 3.63 3.99 17.47
N PHE A 228 4.11 4.86 16.58
CA PHE A 228 5.16 4.56 15.61
C PHE A 228 6.43 4.04 16.30
N ASN A 229 6.95 4.78 17.28
CA ASN A 229 8.19 4.41 17.96
C ASN A 229 8.07 3.06 18.68
N LEU A 230 6.95 2.81 19.36
CA LEU A 230 6.68 1.51 20.00
C LEU A 230 6.59 0.38 18.95
N THR A 231 5.90 0.63 17.83
CA THR A 231 5.76 -0.32 16.73
C THR A 231 7.11 -0.65 16.09
N LEU A 232 7.94 0.36 15.83
CA LEU A 232 9.26 0.18 15.23
C LEU A 232 10.18 -0.63 16.14
N LYS A 233 10.15 -0.37 17.46
CA LYS A 233 10.91 -1.16 18.46
C LYS A 233 10.51 -2.62 18.47
N GLY A 234 9.21 -2.90 18.52
CA GLY A 234 8.70 -4.27 18.46
C GLY A 234 9.10 -4.97 17.16
N ASN A 235 8.98 -4.29 16.02
CA ASN A 235 9.47 -4.79 14.74
C ASN A 235 10.97 -5.12 14.80
N ASN A 236 11.81 -4.17 15.19
CA ASN A 236 13.26 -4.33 15.23
C ASN A 236 13.68 -5.48 16.16
N GLU A 237 13.05 -5.60 17.33
CA GLU A 237 13.36 -6.67 18.28
C GLU A 237 13.01 -8.06 17.74
N TYR A 238 11.89 -8.19 17.03
CA TYR A 238 11.53 -9.45 16.37
C TYR A 238 12.44 -9.74 15.17
N TYR A 239 12.52 -8.79 14.23
CA TYR A 239 13.17 -9.00 12.93
C TYR A 239 14.70 -9.07 13.01
N SER A 240 15.31 -8.61 14.10
CA SER A 240 16.73 -8.85 14.39
C SER A 240 17.07 -10.32 14.66
N ARG A 241 16.07 -11.18 14.88
CA ARG A 241 16.27 -12.58 15.26
C ARG A 241 15.50 -13.56 14.39
N TYR A 242 14.37 -13.13 13.86
CA TYR A 242 13.43 -13.99 13.15
C TYR A 242 13.04 -13.38 11.81
N SER A 243 12.81 -14.26 10.83
CA SER A 243 12.10 -13.86 9.61
C SER A 243 10.60 -13.72 9.87
N SER A 244 9.88 -13.16 8.91
CA SER A 244 8.42 -13.09 8.94
C SER A 244 7.80 -14.46 9.23
N PRO A 245 6.79 -14.53 10.12
CA PRO A 245 6.02 -15.75 10.35
C PRO A 245 5.48 -16.36 9.05
N GLN A 246 5.31 -17.68 9.02
CA GLN A 246 4.71 -18.36 7.86
C GLN A 246 3.19 -18.18 7.80
N LYS A 247 2.54 -18.08 8.97
CA LYS A 247 1.10 -17.83 9.06
C LYS A 247 0.79 -16.40 8.63
N ASP A 248 -0.37 -16.20 7.98
CA ASP A 248 -0.89 -14.88 7.59
C ASP A 248 -1.07 -13.92 8.76
N PHE A 249 -1.36 -14.49 9.93
CA PHE A 249 -1.63 -13.76 11.16
C PHE A 249 -0.92 -14.43 12.34
N SER A 250 -0.38 -13.62 13.25
CA SER A 250 0.17 -14.09 14.53
C SER A 250 0.08 -13.01 15.60
N VAL A 251 -0.14 -13.42 16.84
CA VAL A 251 0.00 -12.54 18.01
C VAL A 251 1.40 -12.72 18.58
N VAL A 252 2.14 -11.61 18.72
CA VAL A 252 3.49 -11.55 19.26
C VAL A 252 3.50 -10.70 20.51
N ILE A 253 4.26 -11.13 21.52
CA ILE A 253 4.38 -10.42 22.79
C ILE A 253 5.83 -10.47 23.23
N PHE A 254 6.29 -9.37 23.82
CA PHE A 254 7.66 -9.22 24.30
C PHE A 254 7.78 -9.41 25.81
N SER A 255 6.88 -10.16 26.44
CA SER A 255 6.79 -10.36 27.90
C SER A 255 6.41 -11.81 28.21
N ASP A 256 6.97 -12.32 29.31
CA ASP A 256 6.63 -13.65 29.86
C ASP A 256 5.24 -13.65 30.51
N ASN A 257 4.77 -12.49 30.98
CA ASN A 257 3.44 -12.34 31.55
C ASN A 257 2.44 -11.87 30.50
N THR A 258 1.57 -12.79 30.08
CA THR A 258 0.54 -12.50 29.09
C THR A 258 -0.78 -13.22 29.39
N PRO A 259 -1.93 -12.53 29.24
CA PRO A 259 -3.24 -13.15 29.31
C PRO A 259 -3.64 -13.89 28.02
N TYR A 260 -2.79 -13.90 26.97
CA TYR A 260 -3.11 -14.48 25.66
C TYR A 260 -2.76 -15.97 25.63
N TYR A 261 -3.64 -16.76 25.01
CA TYR A 261 -3.43 -18.18 24.79
C TYR A 261 -2.59 -18.36 23.52
N SER A 262 -1.47 -19.08 23.63
CA SER A 262 -0.55 -19.41 22.52
C SER A 262 0.04 -18.25 21.69
N PRO A 263 0.48 -17.12 22.29
CA PRO A 263 1.23 -16.10 21.54
C PRO A 263 2.64 -16.58 21.21
N ILE A 264 3.24 -15.98 20.17
CA ILE A 264 4.68 -16.04 19.98
C ILE A 264 5.32 -15.13 21.03
N ARG A 265 5.99 -15.73 22.02
CA ARG A 265 6.68 -14.99 23.08
C ARG A 265 8.12 -14.73 22.67
N ILE A 266 8.50 -13.46 22.66
CA ILE A 266 9.86 -13.01 22.37
C ILE A 266 10.44 -12.43 23.65
N LYS A 267 11.58 -12.97 24.10
CA LYS A 267 12.31 -12.39 25.23
C LYS A 267 13.27 -11.32 24.72
N GLY A 268 13.20 -10.10 25.22
CA GLY A 268 14.11 -9.05 24.81
C GLY A 268 14.00 -7.77 25.62
N ALA A 269 14.54 -6.68 25.07
CA ALA A 269 14.72 -5.43 25.79
C ALA A 269 13.42 -4.63 25.88
N LEU A 270 12.48 -4.82 24.95
CA LEU A 270 11.21 -4.09 24.93
C LEU A 270 10.32 -4.42 26.14
N ASN A 271 10.39 -5.66 26.64
CA ASN A 271 9.71 -6.16 27.85
C ASN A 271 8.31 -5.56 28.09
N THR A 272 7.40 -5.75 27.14
CA THR A 272 6.02 -5.21 27.21
C THR A 272 4.98 -6.31 27.07
N SER A 273 3.92 -6.22 27.87
CA SER A 273 2.75 -7.10 27.76
C SER A 273 1.74 -6.66 26.71
N LEU A 274 2.00 -5.54 26.00
CA LEU A 274 1.15 -5.11 24.90
C LEU A 274 1.23 -6.09 23.72
N PRO A 275 0.10 -6.45 23.09
CA PRO A 275 0.07 -7.32 21.93
C PRO A 275 0.58 -6.60 20.69
N PHE A 276 1.40 -7.29 19.92
CA PHE A 276 1.74 -6.93 18.56
C PHE A 276 1.07 -7.94 17.63
N LEU A 277 0.41 -7.43 16.60
CA LEU A 277 -0.20 -8.29 15.59
C LEU A 277 0.69 -8.31 14.37
N TYR A 278 1.06 -9.51 13.95
CA TYR A 278 1.60 -9.75 12.64
C TYR A 278 0.45 -9.92 11.65
N TYR A 279 0.52 -9.19 10.55
CA TYR A 279 -0.21 -9.52 9.33
C TYR A 279 0.79 -9.59 8.18
N ARG A 280 0.62 -10.57 7.30
CA ARG A 280 1.45 -10.69 6.10
C ARG A 280 1.44 -9.40 5.27
N GLY A 281 2.62 -8.98 4.83
CA GLY A 281 2.81 -7.73 4.07
C GLY A 281 2.80 -6.46 4.94
N ARG A 282 2.47 -6.57 6.23
CA ARG A 282 2.32 -5.45 7.17
C ARG A 282 3.23 -5.55 8.40
N GLY A 283 4.10 -6.56 8.45
CA GLY A 283 4.97 -6.79 9.60
C GLY A 283 4.24 -6.81 10.94
N LEU A 284 4.97 -6.51 12.02
CA LEU A 284 4.41 -6.42 13.36
C LEU A 284 3.90 -5.01 13.60
N SER A 285 2.65 -4.88 14.04
CA SER A 285 2.07 -3.59 14.36
C SER A 285 1.44 -3.63 15.74
N TYR A 286 1.69 -2.56 16.52
CA TYR A 286 0.91 -2.32 17.73
C TYR A 286 -0.48 -1.83 17.30
N TYR A 287 -1.49 -2.69 17.39
CA TYR A 287 -2.87 -2.35 17.04
C TYR A 287 -3.71 -2.07 18.30
N PRO A 288 -4.14 -0.81 18.53
CA PRO A 288 -4.99 -0.46 19.68
C PRO A 288 -6.41 -1.02 19.58
N VAL A 289 -6.91 -1.37 18.38
CA VAL A 289 -8.25 -2.00 18.17
C VAL A 289 -8.39 -3.35 18.87
N SER A 290 -7.27 -3.93 19.28
CA SER A 290 -7.26 -5.09 20.13
C SER A 290 -7.99 -4.82 21.48
N ALA A 291 -8.06 -3.58 21.98
CA ALA A 291 -8.75 -3.19 23.23
C ALA A 291 -10.24 -3.56 23.33
N ILE A 292 -11.02 -3.45 22.25
CA ILE A 292 -12.46 -3.81 22.28
C ILE A 292 -12.62 -5.33 22.31
N HIS A 293 -11.84 -6.05 21.50
CA HIS A 293 -11.77 -7.51 21.57
C HIS A 293 -11.24 -7.99 22.93
N TRP A 294 -10.33 -7.23 23.55
CA TRP A 294 -9.81 -7.52 24.90
C TRP A 294 -10.86 -7.30 25.96
N ALA A 295 -11.61 -6.19 25.92
CA ALA A 295 -12.72 -5.93 26.84
C ALA A 295 -13.74 -7.08 26.78
N GLU A 296 -14.08 -7.54 25.58
CA GLU A 296 -14.96 -8.70 25.38
C GLU A 296 -14.39 -9.97 26.05
N ILE A 297 -13.11 -10.28 25.85
CA ILE A 297 -12.46 -11.46 26.47
C ILE A 297 -12.36 -11.30 27.99
N TYR A 298 -12.08 -10.10 28.50
CA TYR A 298 -11.95 -9.80 29.92
C TYR A 298 -13.30 -9.97 30.64
N PHE A 299 -14.38 -9.46 30.04
CA PHE A 299 -15.75 -9.66 30.53
C PHE A 299 -16.18 -11.13 30.46
N LYS A 300 -15.85 -11.87 29.40
CA LYS A 300 -16.12 -13.31 29.29
C LYS A 300 -15.41 -14.15 30.36
N ARG A 301 -14.27 -13.69 30.87
CA ARG A 301 -13.47 -14.39 31.89
C ARG A 301 -13.84 -14.02 33.33
N GLY A 302 -14.72 -13.05 33.54
CA GLY A 302 -15.09 -12.57 34.89
C GLY A 302 -13.92 -11.92 35.64
N ASN A 303 -12.86 -11.51 34.93
CA ASN A 303 -11.66 -10.93 35.51
C ASN A 303 -11.77 -9.40 35.58
N TYR A 304 -12.87 -8.84 36.07
CA TYR A 304 -13.05 -7.39 36.25
C TYR A 304 -13.28 -7.03 37.73
#